data_AF-Q850J9-F1
#
_entry.id   AF-Q850J9-F1
#
_cell.length_a   1.000
_cell.length_b   1.000
_cell.length_c   1.000
_cell.angle_alpha   90.00
_cell.angle_beta   90.00
_cell.angle_gamma   90.00
#
_symmetry.space_group_name_H-M   'P 1'
#
loop_
_entity.id
_entity.type
_entity.pdbx_description
1 polymer ?
#
loop_
_entity_poly.entity_id
_entity_poly.type
_entity_poly.pdbx_seq_one_letter_code
_entity_poly.pdbx_strand_id
1 'polypeptide(L)'
;PPIIFNAGFQVKKKQFLRNFATIILFGAAGTLISFVIITFGAMGLFSKLDVGPLELGDYLAIGAIFSATDSVCTLQVLNQDEAPLLYSLVFGEGVVNDATSVVLFNAIQNIDINHFDVFVLLQFIGKFLYLFFTSTVLGVAAGLLSAYIIKKLCFARHSTDREVAIMILMAYLSYMLSMLLDLSGILTVFFCGIVMSHYTWHNV
;
A
#
# COMPACT_ATOMS: atom_id res chain seq x y z
N PRO A 1 -7.50 2.55 7.17
CA PRO A 1 -7.24 1.17 7.66
C PRO A 1 -8.42 0.18 7.52
N PRO A 2 -9.64 0.48 8.01
CA PRO A 2 -10.76 -0.49 7.97
C PRO A 2 -11.21 -0.87 6.56
N ILE A 3 -11.22 0.10 5.63
CA ILE A 3 -11.61 -0.14 4.23
C ILE A 3 -10.60 -1.07 3.54
N ILE A 4 -9.31 -0.81 3.73
CA ILE A 4 -8.20 -1.62 3.19
C ILE A 4 -8.23 -3.03 3.80
N PHE A 5 -8.50 -3.14 5.10
CA PHE A 5 -8.68 -4.43 5.77
C PHE A 5 -9.84 -5.21 5.16
N ASN A 6 -11.01 -4.59 4.98
CA ASN A 6 -12.17 -5.23 4.36
C ASN A 6 -11.87 -5.68 2.92
N ALA A 7 -11.20 -4.83 2.13
CA ALA A 7 -10.77 -5.18 0.77
C ALA A 7 -9.82 -6.40 0.76
N GLY A 8 -8.83 -6.43 1.64
CA GLY A 8 -7.94 -7.58 1.82
C GLY A 8 -8.66 -8.85 2.29
N PHE A 9 -9.66 -8.68 3.15
CA PHE A 9 -10.46 -9.78 3.67
C PHE A 9 -11.34 -10.42 2.59
N GLN A 10 -11.93 -9.60 1.72
CA GLN A 10 -12.84 -10.05 0.66
C GLN A 10 -12.11 -10.49 -0.61
N VAL A 11 -10.86 -10.06 -0.85
CA VAL A 11 -10.11 -10.29 -2.09
C VAL A 11 -10.11 -11.76 -2.55
N LYS A 12 -10.38 -11.98 -3.86
CA LYS A 12 -10.30 -13.29 -4.50
C LYS A 12 -8.83 -13.70 -4.71
N LYS A 13 -8.21 -14.26 -3.67
CA LYS A 13 -6.78 -14.64 -3.53
C LYS A 13 -6.16 -15.25 -4.79
N LYS A 14 -6.85 -16.22 -5.42
CA LYS A 14 -6.36 -16.90 -6.64
C LYS A 14 -6.20 -15.94 -7.83
N GLN A 15 -7.14 -15.02 -8.01
CA GLN A 15 -7.10 -14.04 -9.10
C GLN A 15 -6.08 -12.93 -8.81
N PHE A 16 -5.98 -12.51 -7.55
CA PHE A 16 -4.96 -11.55 -7.11
C PHE A 16 -3.54 -12.08 -7.38
N LEU A 17 -3.23 -13.30 -6.94
CA LEU A 17 -1.92 -13.92 -7.15
C LEU A 17 -1.61 -14.18 -8.63
N ARG A 18 -2.61 -14.55 -9.44
CA ARG A 18 -2.41 -14.76 -10.88
C ARG A 18 -2.03 -13.49 -11.62
N ASN A 19 -2.54 -12.33 -11.19
CA ASN A 19 -2.28 -11.03 -11.83
C ASN A 19 -1.30 -10.17 -11.04
N PHE A 20 -0.58 -10.76 -10.08
CA PHE A 20 0.31 -10.03 -9.19
C PHE A 20 1.43 -9.27 -9.93
N ALA A 21 1.97 -9.86 -10.99
CA ALA A 21 2.95 -9.19 -11.84
C ALA A 21 2.39 -7.94 -12.52
N THR A 22 1.14 -8.00 -13.00
CA THR A 22 0.43 -6.86 -13.60
C THR A 22 0.17 -5.77 -12.58
N ILE A 23 -0.19 -6.15 -11.35
CA ILE A 23 -0.40 -5.22 -10.23
C ILE A 23 0.88 -4.46 -9.91
N ILE A 24 2.01 -5.17 -9.78
CA ILE A 24 3.31 -4.54 -9.53
C ILE A 24 3.70 -3.64 -10.70
N LEU A 25 3.49 -4.09 -11.94
CA LEU A 25 3.82 -3.30 -13.12
C LEU A 25 3.03 -1.98 -13.14
N PHE A 26 1.71 -2.01 -12.95
CA PHE A 26 0.91 -0.79 -12.93
C PHE A 26 1.21 0.09 -11.71
N GLY A 27 1.30 -0.50 -10.52
CA GLY A 27 1.54 0.25 -9.30
C GLY A 27 2.96 0.77 -9.14
N ALA A 28 3.96 0.25 -9.87
CA ALA A 28 5.33 0.77 -9.83
C ALA A 28 5.75 1.50 -11.10
N ALA A 29 5.55 0.90 -12.28
CA ALA A 29 5.91 1.59 -13.52
C ALA A 29 4.91 2.72 -13.82
N GLY A 30 3.62 2.52 -13.57
CA GLY A 30 2.60 3.55 -13.78
C GLY A 30 2.83 4.78 -12.90
N THR A 31 3.30 4.57 -11.66
CA THR A 31 3.54 5.66 -10.70
C THR A 31 4.80 6.42 -11.01
N LEU A 32 5.86 5.75 -11.46
CA LEU A 32 7.05 6.39 -12.00
C LEU A 32 6.73 7.22 -13.26
N ILE A 33 5.86 6.73 -14.14
CA ILE A 33 5.42 7.49 -15.31
C ILE A 33 4.61 8.71 -14.88
N SER A 34 3.63 8.55 -13.98
CA SER A 34 2.84 9.66 -13.43
C SER A 34 3.72 10.70 -12.74
N PHE A 35 4.68 10.26 -11.94
CA PHE A 35 5.66 11.10 -11.28
C PHE A 35 6.41 12.00 -12.28
N VAL A 36 6.94 11.41 -13.35
CA VAL A 36 7.68 12.14 -14.38
C VAL A 36 6.79 13.18 -15.06
N ILE A 37 5.58 12.77 -15.47
CA ILE A 37 4.62 13.65 -16.15
C ILE A 37 4.20 14.82 -15.25
N ILE A 38 3.86 14.53 -13.99
CA ILE A 38 3.40 15.55 -13.04
C ILE A 38 4.54 16.51 -12.69
N THR A 39 5.77 16.01 -12.48
CA THR A 39 6.94 16.85 -12.19
C THR A 39 7.18 17.84 -13.33
N PHE A 40 7.29 17.36 -14.57
CA PHE A 40 7.52 18.25 -15.72
C PHE A 40 6.33 19.18 -15.98
N GLY A 41 5.11 18.71 -15.78
CA GLY A 41 3.90 19.51 -15.88
C GLY A 41 3.86 20.63 -14.83
N ALA A 42 4.22 20.33 -13.58
CA ALA A 42 4.31 21.28 -12.49
C ALA A 42 5.37 22.36 -12.77
N MET A 43 6.56 21.96 -13.24
CA MET A 43 7.61 22.90 -13.66
C MET A 43 7.10 23.87 -14.73
N GLY A 44 6.43 23.35 -15.76
CA GLY A 44 5.90 24.17 -16.86
C GLY A 44 4.73 25.08 -16.46
N LEU A 45 3.90 24.65 -15.52
CA LEU A 45 2.72 25.39 -15.07
C LEU A 45 3.07 26.46 -14.03
N PHE A 46 3.79 26.09 -12.97
CA PHE A 46 4.14 27.03 -11.89
C PHE A 46 5.12 28.11 -12.36
N SER A 47 6.02 27.78 -13.30
CA SER A 47 6.88 28.79 -13.93
C SER A 47 6.08 29.86 -14.70
N LYS A 48 4.84 29.58 -15.13
CA LYS A 48 3.96 30.56 -15.80
C LYS A 48 3.06 31.33 -14.85
N LEU A 49 2.80 30.79 -13.67
CA LEU A 49 1.90 31.34 -12.67
C LEU A 49 2.60 32.28 -11.66
N ASP A 50 3.92 32.49 -11.81
CA ASP A 50 4.75 33.34 -10.94
C ASP A 50 4.66 32.96 -9.45
N VAL A 51 4.51 31.66 -9.18
CA VAL A 51 4.36 31.09 -7.83
C VAL A 51 5.74 30.95 -7.18
N GLY A 52 6.41 32.08 -6.91
CA GLY A 52 7.68 32.14 -6.17
C GLY A 52 8.85 31.34 -6.78
N PRO A 53 10.04 31.41 -6.17
CA PRO A 53 11.17 30.60 -6.58
C PRO A 53 11.05 29.20 -5.96
N LEU A 54 10.38 28.28 -6.66
CA LEU A 54 10.41 26.85 -6.33
C LEU A 54 11.71 26.22 -6.84
N GLU A 55 12.35 25.41 -6.00
CA GLU A 55 13.55 24.66 -6.37
C GLU A 55 13.18 23.36 -7.11
N LEU A 56 14.17 22.74 -7.78
CA LEU A 56 13.97 21.46 -8.47
C LEU A 56 13.43 20.37 -7.52
N GLY A 57 13.88 20.38 -6.26
CA GLY A 57 13.42 19.46 -5.22
C GLY A 57 11.92 19.58 -4.93
N ASP A 58 11.37 20.80 -4.97
CA ASP A 58 9.95 21.04 -4.71
C ASP A 58 9.07 20.45 -5.82
N TYR A 59 9.48 20.62 -7.08
CA TYR A 59 8.77 20.04 -8.22
C TYR A 59 8.77 18.52 -8.18
N LEU A 60 9.91 17.92 -7.83
CA LEU A 60 10.02 16.46 -7.65
C LEU A 60 9.15 16.00 -6.48
N ALA A 61 9.18 16.69 -5.34
CA ALA A 61 8.33 16.36 -4.20
C ALA A 61 6.84 16.40 -4.55
N ILE A 62 6.40 17.42 -5.28
CA ILE A 62 5.03 17.52 -5.82
C ILE A 62 4.74 16.31 -6.71
N GLY A 63 5.63 15.99 -7.66
CA GLY A 63 5.47 14.81 -8.50
C GLY A 63 5.26 13.52 -7.71
N ALA A 64 6.03 13.32 -6.64
CA ALA A 64 5.98 12.08 -5.83
C ALA A 64 4.74 12.02 -4.94
N ILE A 65 4.26 13.16 -4.44
CA ILE A 65 3.04 13.21 -3.63
C ILE A 65 1.81 12.96 -4.52
N PHE A 66 1.76 13.56 -5.70
CA PHE A 66 0.61 13.47 -6.61
C PHE A 66 0.63 12.23 -7.52
N SER A 67 1.73 11.46 -7.57
CA SER A 67 1.75 10.17 -8.26
C SER A 67 0.91 9.10 -7.58
N ALA A 68 0.69 9.24 -6.26
CA ALA A 68 -0.20 8.37 -5.48
C ALA A 68 -1.68 8.60 -5.86
N THR A 69 -2.33 7.55 -6.35
CA THR A 69 -3.74 7.56 -6.77
C THR A 69 -4.62 7.01 -5.66
N ASP A 70 -5.67 7.75 -5.29
CA ASP A 70 -6.64 7.24 -4.33
C ASP A 70 -7.58 6.21 -4.99
N SER A 71 -7.26 4.93 -4.79
CA SER A 71 -8.11 3.81 -5.22
C SER A 71 -9.32 3.58 -4.31
N VAL A 72 -9.39 4.18 -3.11
CA VAL A 72 -10.46 3.88 -2.14
C VAL A 72 -11.82 4.33 -2.65
N CYS A 73 -11.91 5.51 -3.24
CA CYS A 73 -13.16 6.03 -3.79
C CYS A 73 -13.68 5.17 -4.95
N THR A 74 -12.79 4.69 -5.83
CA THR A 74 -13.20 3.84 -6.96
C THR A 74 -13.65 2.46 -6.50
N LEU A 75 -13.00 1.91 -5.46
CA LEU A 75 -13.36 0.62 -4.86
C LEU A 75 -14.72 0.60 -4.17
N GLN A 76 -15.23 1.75 -3.73
CA GLN A 76 -16.58 1.84 -3.17
C GLN A 76 -17.68 1.69 -4.21
N VAL A 77 -17.40 2.05 -5.46
CA VAL A 77 -18.33 1.94 -6.59
C VAL A 77 -18.20 0.59 -7.30
N LEU A 78 -17.00 0.00 -7.26
CA LEU A 78 -16.72 -1.29 -7.88
C LEU A 78 -17.31 -2.46 -7.08
N ASN A 79 -18.21 -3.22 -7.72
CA ASN A 79 -18.72 -4.46 -7.16
C ASN A 79 -17.75 -5.63 -7.43
N GLN A 80 -17.28 -6.27 -6.37
CA GLN A 80 -16.31 -7.36 -6.43
C GLN A 80 -16.89 -8.66 -7.04
N ASP A 81 -18.21 -8.83 -7.04
CA ASP A 81 -18.84 -10.00 -7.65
C ASP A 81 -18.99 -9.86 -9.16
N GLU A 82 -19.27 -8.66 -9.63
CA GLU A 82 -19.41 -8.35 -11.06
C GLU A 82 -18.04 -8.24 -11.76
N ALA A 83 -17.06 -7.57 -11.13
CA ALA A 83 -15.77 -7.27 -11.73
C ALA A 83 -14.58 -7.61 -10.80
N PRO A 84 -14.38 -8.89 -10.42
CA PRO A 84 -13.37 -9.26 -9.42
C PRO A 84 -11.92 -9.04 -9.89
N LEU A 85 -11.67 -9.14 -11.20
CA LEU A 85 -10.37 -8.85 -11.79
C LEU A 85 -10.03 -7.37 -11.65
N LEU A 86 -10.95 -6.50 -12.06
CA LEU A 86 -10.76 -5.05 -12.02
C LEU A 86 -10.61 -4.56 -10.58
N TYR A 87 -11.44 -5.06 -9.67
CA TYR A 87 -11.32 -4.80 -8.24
C TYR A 87 -9.91 -5.15 -7.72
N SER A 88 -9.43 -6.36 -8.02
CA SER A 88 -8.11 -6.82 -7.56
C SER A 88 -6.97 -6.00 -8.16
N LEU A 89 -7.09 -5.58 -9.43
CA LEU A 89 -6.09 -4.76 -10.12
C LEU A 89 -6.03 -3.34 -9.55
N VAL A 90 -7.16 -2.64 -9.46
CA VAL A 90 -7.25 -1.26 -8.96
C VAL A 90 -6.83 -1.18 -7.50
N PHE A 91 -7.28 -2.13 -6.68
CA PHE A 91 -6.87 -2.21 -5.29
C PHE A 91 -5.35 -2.45 -5.17
N GLY A 92 -4.85 -3.47 -5.88
CA GLY A 92 -3.44 -3.83 -5.80
C GLY A 92 -2.53 -2.71 -6.30
N GLU A 93 -2.92 -2.06 -7.40
CA GLU A 93 -2.21 -0.92 -7.99
C GLU A 93 -2.12 0.22 -6.97
N GLY A 94 -3.22 0.62 -6.33
CA GLY A 94 -3.21 1.65 -5.29
C GLY A 94 -2.29 1.31 -4.10
N VAL A 95 -2.29 0.05 -3.62
CA VAL A 95 -1.42 -0.37 -2.51
C VAL A 95 0.06 -0.31 -2.89
N VAL A 96 0.42 -0.80 -4.09
CA VAL A 96 1.80 -0.74 -4.59
C VAL A 96 2.19 0.71 -4.86
N ASN A 97 1.27 1.52 -5.38
CA ASN A 97 1.49 2.92 -5.67
C ASN A 97 1.89 3.70 -4.43
N ASP A 98 1.13 3.58 -3.34
CA ASP A 98 1.46 4.25 -2.08
C ASP A 98 2.86 3.90 -1.59
N ALA A 99 3.24 2.61 -1.68
CA ALA A 99 4.60 2.19 -1.33
C ALA A 99 5.66 2.83 -2.25
N THR A 100 5.42 2.88 -3.57
CA THR A 100 6.36 3.51 -4.50
C THR A 100 6.49 5.01 -4.30
N SER A 101 5.38 5.72 -4.09
CA SER A 101 5.36 7.16 -3.89
C SER A 101 6.10 7.56 -2.61
N VAL A 102 5.97 6.77 -1.53
CA VAL A 102 6.76 6.94 -0.30
C VAL A 102 8.25 6.70 -0.52
N VAL A 103 8.64 5.67 -1.28
CA VAL A 103 10.05 5.42 -1.61
C VAL A 103 10.61 6.57 -2.44
N LEU A 104 9.82 7.08 -3.39
CA LEU A 104 10.21 8.14 -4.30
C LEU A 104 10.39 9.47 -3.57
N PHE A 105 9.44 9.82 -2.70
CA PHE A 105 9.54 10.99 -1.84
C PHE A 105 10.78 10.94 -0.94
N ASN A 106 11.03 9.80 -0.29
CA ASN A 106 12.24 9.60 0.51
C ASN A 106 13.51 9.64 -0.35
N ALA A 107 13.48 9.14 -1.58
CA ALA A 107 14.63 9.23 -2.48
C ALA A 107 14.94 10.70 -2.78
N ILE A 108 13.94 11.50 -3.12
CA ILE A 108 14.09 12.93 -3.45
C ILE A 108 14.70 13.72 -2.30
N GLN A 109 14.25 13.49 -1.07
CA GLN A 109 14.83 14.17 0.11
C GLN A 109 16.31 13.84 0.34
N ASN A 110 16.80 12.72 -0.19
CA ASN A 110 18.18 12.25 -0.06
C ASN A 110 18.99 12.42 -1.35
N ILE A 111 18.44 13.07 -2.40
CA ILE A 111 19.18 13.29 -3.65
C ILE A 111 20.23 14.38 -3.42
N ASP A 112 21.50 14.00 -3.57
CA ASP A 112 22.59 14.93 -3.80
C ASP A 112 22.71 15.17 -5.31
N ILE A 113 22.42 16.38 -5.74
CA ILE A 113 22.19 16.79 -7.15
C ILE A 113 23.44 16.56 -8.02
N ASN A 114 24.60 16.37 -7.39
CA ASN A 114 25.88 16.27 -8.08
C ASN A 114 26.23 14.85 -8.57
N HIS A 115 25.56 13.78 -8.11
CA HIS A 115 25.86 12.40 -8.49
C HIS A 115 24.58 11.60 -8.83
N PHE A 116 24.03 11.84 -10.03
CA PHE A 116 23.08 10.90 -10.64
C PHE A 116 23.82 9.65 -11.12
N ASP A 117 23.85 8.62 -10.28
CA ASP A 117 24.51 7.36 -10.56
C ASP A 117 23.49 6.21 -10.66
N VAL A 118 23.83 5.15 -11.40
CA VAL A 118 23.09 3.87 -11.46
C VAL A 118 22.85 3.32 -10.04
N PHE A 119 23.73 3.66 -9.11
CA PHE A 119 23.62 3.37 -7.69
C PHE A 119 22.31 3.91 -7.05
N VAL A 120 21.82 5.09 -7.45
CA VAL A 120 20.58 5.68 -6.92
C VAL A 120 19.37 4.86 -7.34
N LEU A 121 19.32 4.43 -8.60
CA LEU A 121 18.26 3.55 -9.10
C LEU A 121 18.27 2.19 -8.40
N LEU A 122 19.46 1.61 -8.18
CA LEU A 122 19.59 0.35 -7.47
C LEU A 122 19.16 0.49 -6.00
N GLN A 123 19.52 1.59 -5.34
CA GLN A 123 19.10 1.90 -3.98
C GLN A 123 17.58 2.10 -3.89
N PHE A 124 16.97 2.77 -4.87
CA PHE A 124 15.51 2.92 -4.97
C PHE A 124 14.81 1.56 -5.06
N ILE A 125 15.24 0.71 -6.00
CA ILE A 125 14.68 -0.64 -6.15
C ILE A 125 14.89 -1.45 -4.86
N GLY A 126 16.08 -1.36 -4.26
CA GLY A 126 16.40 -2.03 -3.00
C GLY A 126 15.49 -1.59 -1.84
N LYS A 127 15.29 -0.28 -1.66
CA LYS A 127 14.38 0.27 -0.65
C LYS A 127 12.92 -0.13 -0.91
N PHE A 128 12.48 -0.10 -2.15
CA PHE A 128 11.14 -0.54 -2.53
C PHE A 128 10.93 -2.02 -2.18
N LEU A 129 11.85 -2.90 -2.59
CA LEU A 129 11.77 -4.33 -2.27
C LEU A 129 11.81 -4.56 -0.75
N TYR A 130 12.71 -3.86 -0.04
CA TYR A 130 12.79 -3.94 1.42
C TYR A 130 11.46 -3.58 2.09
N LEU A 131 10.87 -2.43 1.74
CA LEU A 131 9.58 -2.00 2.28
C LEU A 131 8.46 -2.96 1.91
N PHE A 132 8.44 -3.44 0.67
CA PHE A 132 7.43 -4.38 0.19
C PHE A 132 7.48 -5.70 0.97
N PHE A 133 8.66 -6.33 1.07
CA PHE A 133 8.81 -7.63 1.72
C PHE A 133 8.62 -7.55 3.24
N THR A 134 9.22 -6.56 3.92
CA THR A 134 9.10 -6.44 5.38
C THR A 134 7.67 -6.11 5.81
N SER A 135 6.97 -5.23 5.08
CA SER A 135 5.55 -4.94 5.32
C SER A 135 4.67 -6.17 5.09
N THR A 136 4.95 -6.96 4.05
CA THR A 136 4.25 -8.22 3.77
C THR A 136 4.44 -9.22 4.90
N VAL A 137 5.69 -9.42 5.35
CA VAL A 137 6.02 -10.34 6.45
C VAL A 137 5.33 -9.91 7.75
N LEU A 138 5.37 -8.62 8.07
CA LEU A 138 4.70 -8.08 9.26
C LEU A 138 3.17 -8.30 9.20
N GLY A 139 2.56 -8.04 8.04
CA GLY A 139 1.12 -8.25 7.83
C GLY A 139 0.73 -9.72 8.00
N VAL A 140 1.51 -10.63 7.40
CA VAL A 140 1.30 -12.08 7.55
C VAL A 140 1.45 -12.51 9.01
N ALA A 141 2.49 -12.05 9.70
CA ALA A 141 2.73 -12.37 11.10
C ALA A 141 1.58 -11.87 12.01
N ALA A 142 1.10 -10.64 11.80
CA ALA A 142 -0.02 -10.08 12.54
C ALA A 142 -1.34 -10.85 12.27
N GLY A 143 -1.58 -11.26 11.02
CA GLY A 143 -2.75 -12.07 10.66
C GLY A 143 -2.72 -13.47 11.29
N LEU A 144 -1.56 -14.12 11.31
CA LEU A 144 -1.38 -15.42 11.98
C LEU A 144 -1.51 -15.30 13.51
N LEU A 145 -0.96 -14.22 14.09
CA LEU A 145 -1.10 -13.92 15.51
C LEU A 145 -2.58 -13.74 15.88
N SER A 146 -3.34 -13.01 15.06
CA SER A 146 -4.81 -12.88 15.19
C SER A 146 -5.50 -14.25 15.20
N ALA A 147 -5.19 -15.12 14.23
CA ALA A 147 -5.76 -16.47 14.17
C ALA A 147 -5.42 -17.31 15.42
N TYR A 148 -4.19 -17.20 15.92
CA TYR A 148 -3.76 -17.88 17.15
C TYR A 148 -4.49 -17.37 18.39
N ILE A 149 -4.62 -16.04 18.52
CA ILE A 149 -5.32 -15.38 19.63
C ILE A 149 -6.78 -15.85 19.67
N ILE A 150 -7.48 -15.82 18.54
CA ILE A 150 -8.89 -16.26 18.45
C ILE A 150 -9.03 -17.76 18.75
N LYS A 151 -8.13 -18.59 18.22
CA LYS A 151 -8.15 -20.04 18.50
C LYS A 151 -7.89 -20.38 19.97
N LYS A 152 -7.00 -19.65 20.65
CA LYS A 152 -6.58 -19.95 22.03
C LYS A 152 -7.50 -19.31 23.07
N LEU A 153 -8.02 -18.13 22.78
CA LEU A 153 -9.04 -17.47 23.61
C LEU A 153 -10.40 -18.09 23.31
N CYS A 154 -10.65 -19.32 23.78
CA CYS A 154 -11.96 -19.99 23.73
C CYS A 154 -13.11 -19.20 24.41
N PHE A 155 -12.85 -18.02 24.98
CA PHE A 155 -13.82 -17.07 25.51
C PHE A 155 -14.57 -16.26 24.43
N ALA A 156 -14.12 -16.30 23.17
CA ALA A 156 -14.72 -15.58 22.05
C ALA A 156 -15.99 -16.26 21.50
N ARG A 157 -16.16 -17.56 21.78
CA ARG A 157 -17.21 -18.44 21.22
C ARG A 157 -18.65 -18.08 21.59
N HIS A 158 -18.85 -17.09 22.46
CA HIS A 158 -20.16 -16.75 23.03
C HIS A 158 -20.84 -15.56 22.34
N SER A 159 -20.12 -14.77 21.53
CA SER A 159 -20.69 -13.60 20.83
C SER A 159 -19.84 -13.17 19.63
N THR A 160 -20.42 -13.23 18.43
CA THR A 160 -19.82 -12.83 17.15
C THR A 160 -19.30 -11.40 17.15
N ASP A 161 -19.93 -10.49 17.90
CA ASP A 161 -19.51 -9.09 17.99
C ASP A 161 -18.08 -8.93 18.55
N ARG A 162 -17.69 -9.78 19.51
CA ARG A 162 -16.36 -9.74 20.12
C ARG A 162 -15.28 -10.22 19.16
N GLU A 163 -15.57 -11.25 18.38
CA GLU A 163 -14.64 -11.79 17.38
C GLU A 163 -14.36 -10.76 16.29
N VAL A 164 -15.40 -10.11 15.78
CA VAL A 164 -15.28 -9.02 14.80
C VAL A 164 -14.52 -7.84 15.38
N ALA A 165 -14.80 -7.44 16.62
CA ALA A 165 -14.08 -6.35 17.29
C ALA A 165 -12.58 -6.67 17.44
N ILE A 166 -12.22 -7.90 17.81
CA ILE A 166 -10.82 -8.33 17.93
C ILE A 166 -10.14 -8.35 16.56
N MET A 167 -10.82 -8.82 15.50
CA MET A 167 -10.27 -8.80 14.14
C MET A 167 -9.94 -7.37 13.68
N ILE A 168 -10.86 -6.42 13.88
CA ILE A 168 -10.65 -5.01 13.55
C ILE A 168 -9.52 -4.41 14.38
N LEU A 169 -9.48 -4.69 15.69
CA LEU A 169 -8.43 -4.22 16.59
C LEU A 169 -7.04 -4.72 16.16
N MET A 170 -6.93 -6.01 15.81
CA MET A 170 -5.68 -6.61 15.35
C MET A 170 -5.22 -6.06 13.99
N ALA A 171 -6.16 -5.79 13.07
CA ALA A 171 -5.87 -5.12 11.82
C ALA A 171 -5.31 -3.70 12.06
N TYR A 172 -5.93 -2.93 12.97
CA TYR A 172 -5.44 -1.61 13.35
C TYR A 172 -4.10 -1.66 14.07
N LEU A 173 -3.88 -2.65 14.94
CA LEU A 173 -2.59 -2.87 15.60
C LEU A 173 -1.48 -3.11 14.57
N SER A 174 -1.75 -3.92 13.53
CA SER A 174 -0.78 -4.16 12.45
C SER A 174 -0.39 -2.89 11.71
N TYR A 175 -1.37 -1.99 11.49
CA TYR A 175 -1.14 -0.68 10.90
C TYR A 175 -0.24 0.20 11.77
N MET A 176 -0.54 0.30 13.06
CA MET A 176 0.25 1.13 13.98
C MET A 176 1.68 0.60 14.11
N LEU A 177 1.85 -0.73 14.20
CA LEU A 177 3.17 -1.35 14.24
C LEU A 177 3.98 -1.07 12.97
N SER A 178 3.37 -1.14 11.80
CA SER A 178 4.07 -0.80 10.55
C SER A 178 4.52 0.66 10.50
N MET A 179 3.67 1.60 10.96
CA MET A 179 4.07 3.01 10.99
C MET A 179 5.20 3.28 11.98
N LEU A 180 5.22 2.60 13.12
CA LEU A 180 6.32 2.70 14.10
C LEU A 180 7.66 2.17 13.57
N LEU A 181 7.62 1.28 12.57
CA LEU A 181 8.78 0.66 11.94
C LEU A 181 9.15 1.34 10.60
N ASP A 182 8.54 2.48 10.27
CA ASP A 182 8.69 3.18 8.99
C ASP A 182 8.41 2.28 7.77
N LEU A 183 7.46 1.35 7.92
CA LEU A 183 7.01 0.41 6.88
C LEU A 183 5.71 0.88 6.21
N SER A 184 5.32 0.24 5.10
CA SER A 184 4.05 0.54 4.45
C SER A 184 2.89 -0.06 5.23
N GLY A 185 2.17 0.79 5.97
CA GLY A 185 1.04 0.32 6.76
C GLY A 185 -0.16 -0.11 5.95
N ILE A 186 -0.35 0.46 4.76
CA ILE A 186 -1.41 0.08 3.84
C ILE A 186 -1.18 -1.35 3.33
N LEU A 187 0.07 -1.65 2.95
CA LEU A 187 0.50 -2.98 2.51
C LEU A 187 0.41 -4.00 3.65
N THR A 188 0.83 -3.62 4.85
CA THR A 188 0.78 -4.46 6.06
C THR A 188 -0.66 -4.86 6.41
N VAL A 189 -1.58 -3.90 6.49
CA VAL A 189 -3.00 -4.15 6.81
C VAL A 189 -3.67 -5.02 5.75
N PHE A 190 -3.33 -4.84 4.48
CA PHE A 190 -3.88 -5.63 3.40
C PHE A 190 -3.51 -7.11 3.51
N PHE A 191 -2.21 -7.42 3.67
CA PHE A 191 -1.77 -8.80 3.85
C PHE A 191 -2.28 -9.41 5.15
N CYS A 192 -2.39 -8.62 6.21
CA CYS A 192 -3.04 -9.00 7.45
C CYS A 192 -4.50 -9.45 7.20
N GLY A 193 -5.27 -8.66 6.44
CA GLY A 193 -6.64 -9.00 6.03
C GLY A 193 -6.74 -10.28 5.20
N ILE A 194 -5.84 -10.48 4.23
CA ILE A 194 -5.80 -11.71 3.41
C ILE A 194 -5.60 -12.95 4.28
N VAL A 195 -4.65 -12.88 5.22
CA VAL A 195 -4.32 -13.99 6.13
C VAL A 195 -5.46 -14.24 7.11
N MET A 196 -6.07 -13.19 7.67
CA MET A 196 -7.23 -13.35 8.56
C MET A 196 -8.42 -13.98 7.83
N SER A 197 -8.70 -13.58 6.59
CA SER A 197 -9.73 -14.19 5.75
C SER A 197 -9.49 -15.68 5.49
N HIS A 198 -8.23 -16.12 5.48
CA HIS A 198 -7.92 -17.54 5.28
C HIS A 198 -7.94 -18.35 6.58
N TYR A 199 -7.33 -17.84 7.65
CA TYR A 199 -7.11 -18.64 8.86
C TYR A 199 -8.02 -18.24 10.02
N THR A 200 -8.23 -16.95 10.22
CA THR A 200 -9.05 -16.45 11.33
C THR A 200 -10.52 -16.75 11.11
N TRP A 201 -11.03 -16.55 9.88
CA TRP A 201 -12.44 -16.84 9.55
C TRP A 201 -12.84 -18.30 9.76
N HIS A 202 -11.92 -19.26 9.56
CA HIS A 202 -12.20 -20.68 9.82
C HIS A 202 -12.16 -21.05 11.32
N ASN A 203 -11.62 -20.18 12.16
CA ASN A 203 -11.55 -20.38 13.61
C ASN A 203 -12.66 -19.62 14.36
N VAL A 204 -13.37 -18.72 13.68
CA VAL A 204 -14.63 -18.08 14.09
C VAL A 204 -15.78 -19.03 13.78
#